data_AF-A0A1V2W7T9-F1
#
_entry.id   AF-A0A1V2W7T9-F1
#
_cell.length_a   1.000
_cell.length_b   1.000
_cell.length_c   1.000
_cell.angle_alpha   90.00
_cell.angle_beta   90.00
_cell.angle_gamma   90.00
#
_symmetry.space_group_name_H-M   'P 1'
#
loop_
_entity.id
_entity.type
_entity.pdbx_description
1 polymer ?
#
loop_
_entity_poly.entity_id
_entity_poly.type
_entity_poly.pdbx_seq_one_letter_code
_entity_poly.pdbx_strand_id
1 'polypeptide(L)'
;MDGERDAADRSIDSVADYMAVIGAQRQTMALRLFRGQCNAGWPLVPGIARQRASPDVEARMLDEFTRRALPHLEPGQNLDACDWLALAQQHGMRTRLLDWSGNALAALWFAVRRAGEAGGDGVVWCLAHDADDIATAAERRAPLEVTRTKVFRPRHVMPRITAQDGWFTIHGYDAGAERFVPLDEHADFAGRLIRIVVPGARFATIRQELAGVGVSVATIFPDLDGIAQLTDTRYFPDDEDTHAPR
;
A
#
# COMPACT_ATOMS: atom_id res chain seq x y z
N MET A 1 -23.71 -3.59 10.19
CA MET A 1 -23.88 -2.16 10.56
C MET A 1 -22.89 -1.44 9.68
N ASP A 2 -23.37 -1.08 8.50
CA ASP A 2 -22.56 -0.51 7.43
C ASP A 2 -22.37 0.97 7.75
N GLY A 3 -21.23 1.29 8.37
CA GLY A 3 -20.77 2.66 8.54
C GLY A 3 -20.54 3.24 7.16
N GLU A 4 -21.31 4.26 6.83
CA GLU A 4 -21.19 5.06 5.62
C GLU A 4 -19.77 5.62 5.57
N ARG A 5 -18.96 5.08 4.64
CA ARG A 5 -17.53 5.39 4.54
C ARG A 5 -17.39 6.81 3.99
N ASP A 6 -16.93 7.74 4.81
CA ASP A 6 -16.91 9.20 4.58
C ASP A 6 -15.82 9.66 3.58
N ALA A 7 -15.57 8.88 2.53
CA ALA A 7 -14.64 9.22 1.46
C ALA A 7 -15.42 9.55 0.19
N ALA A 8 -15.08 10.66 -0.47
CA ALA A 8 -15.73 11.06 -1.71
C ALA A 8 -15.46 10.02 -2.82
N ASP A 9 -16.46 9.20 -3.13
CA ASP A 9 -16.38 8.15 -4.13
C ASP A 9 -16.32 8.72 -5.55
N ARG A 10 -15.31 8.32 -6.31
CA ARG A 10 -15.16 8.65 -7.74
C ARG A 10 -14.83 7.39 -8.52
N SER A 11 -15.57 7.09 -9.58
CA SER A 11 -15.24 5.99 -10.50
C SER A 11 -14.38 6.48 -11.65
N ILE A 12 -13.49 5.63 -12.18
CA ILE A 12 -12.68 5.90 -13.37
C ILE A 12 -12.75 4.72 -14.35
N ASP A 13 -12.73 5.01 -15.66
CA ASP A 13 -12.80 3.99 -16.71
C ASP A 13 -11.48 3.76 -17.46
N SER A 14 -10.53 4.71 -17.35
CA SER A 14 -9.24 4.69 -18.06
C SER A 14 -8.12 5.34 -17.23
N VAL A 15 -6.86 5.15 -17.66
CA VAL A 15 -5.69 5.86 -17.12
C VAL A 15 -5.83 7.36 -17.34
N ALA A 16 -6.41 7.81 -18.46
CA ALA A 16 -6.64 9.22 -18.72
C ALA A 16 -7.63 9.85 -17.72
N ASP A 17 -8.74 9.17 -17.44
CA ASP A 17 -9.72 9.61 -16.44
C ASP A 17 -9.10 9.67 -15.05
N TYR A 18 -8.31 8.66 -14.69
CA TYR A 18 -7.57 8.64 -13.43
C TYR A 18 -6.65 9.85 -13.27
N MET A 19 -5.88 10.18 -14.32
CA MET A 19 -5.01 11.34 -14.33
C MET A 19 -5.80 12.65 -14.25
N ALA A 20 -6.96 12.75 -14.91
CA ALA A 20 -7.85 13.89 -14.81
C ALA A 20 -8.40 14.08 -13.38
N VAL A 21 -8.80 12.98 -12.72
CA VAL A 21 -9.28 12.99 -11.33
C VAL A 21 -8.20 13.48 -10.37
N ILE A 22 -6.96 12.99 -10.51
CA ILE A 22 -5.83 13.45 -9.69
C ILE A 22 -5.50 14.91 -9.98
N GLY A 23 -5.47 15.29 -11.26
CA GLY A 23 -5.14 16.65 -11.71
C GLY A 23 -6.14 17.70 -11.22
N ALA A 24 -7.44 17.38 -11.25
CA ALA A 24 -8.51 18.29 -10.79
C ALA A 24 -8.41 18.62 -9.29
N GLN A 25 -7.73 17.79 -8.52
CA GLN A 25 -7.60 17.95 -7.08
C GLN A 25 -6.36 18.76 -6.68
N ARG A 26 -5.58 19.31 -7.63
CA ARG A 26 -4.34 20.08 -7.39
C ARG A 26 -4.49 21.37 -6.57
N GLN A 27 -5.70 21.78 -6.20
CA GLN A 27 -5.94 23.04 -5.49
C GLN A 27 -5.39 23.05 -4.04
N THR A 28 -5.01 21.90 -3.48
CA THR A 28 -4.31 21.80 -2.19
C THR A 28 -2.83 21.49 -2.42
N MET A 29 -1.92 22.32 -1.88
CA MET A 29 -0.46 22.07 -1.86
C MET A 29 -0.05 20.84 -1.00
N ALA A 30 -1.00 19.96 -0.66
CA ALA A 30 -0.75 18.79 0.16
C ALA A 30 -0.01 17.73 -0.66
N LEU A 31 1.06 17.17 -0.06
CA LEU A 31 1.71 15.98 -0.58
C LEU A 31 0.72 14.81 -0.49
N ARG A 32 0.73 13.95 -1.51
CA ARG A 32 -0.25 12.86 -1.64
C ARG A 32 0.43 11.53 -1.76
N LEU A 33 -0.10 10.59 -1.01
CA LEU A 33 0.24 9.20 -1.08
C LEU A 33 -0.92 8.41 -1.65
N PHE A 34 -0.60 7.36 -2.40
CA PHE A 34 -1.56 6.55 -3.13
C PHE A 34 -1.46 5.08 -2.70
N ARG A 35 -2.59 4.40 -2.54
CA ARG A 35 -2.62 2.96 -2.25
C ARG A 35 -3.66 2.26 -3.11
N GLY A 36 -3.20 1.37 -3.97
CA GLY A 36 -4.07 0.49 -4.77
C GLY A 36 -4.46 -0.77 -4.03
N GLN A 37 -5.71 -1.19 -4.17
CA GLN A 37 -6.21 -2.48 -3.72
C GLN A 37 -7.09 -3.07 -4.80
N CYS A 38 -6.90 -4.35 -5.14
CA CYS A 38 -7.69 -5.04 -6.15
C CYS A 38 -9.08 -5.48 -5.65
N ASN A 39 -9.49 -5.02 -4.47
CA ASN A 39 -10.82 -5.24 -3.93
C ASN A 39 -11.23 -4.00 -3.13
N ALA A 40 -12.27 -3.32 -3.60
CA ALA A 40 -12.76 -2.07 -3.05
C ALA A 40 -13.46 -2.20 -1.69
N GLY A 41 -13.76 -3.43 -1.25
CA GLY A 41 -14.35 -3.74 0.05
C GLY A 41 -13.32 -3.95 1.16
N TRP A 42 -12.05 -4.13 0.83
CA TRP A 42 -10.99 -4.32 1.83
C TRP A 42 -10.78 -3.07 2.70
N PRO A 43 -10.61 -3.25 4.03
CA PRO A 43 -10.38 -2.12 4.94
C PRO A 43 -8.94 -1.58 4.83
N LEU A 44 -8.75 -0.28 5.14
CA LEU A 44 -7.43 0.35 5.23
C LEU A 44 -6.75 0.04 6.58
N VAL A 45 -6.46 -1.24 6.80
CA VAL A 45 -5.78 -1.73 8.00
C VAL A 45 -4.48 -2.46 7.67
N PRO A 46 -3.44 -2.35 8.53
CA PRO A 46 -2.20 -3.10 8.40
C PRO A 46 -2.40 -4.62 8.48
N GLY A 47 -1.38 -5.37 8.05
CA GLY A 47 -1.41 -6.83 8.07
C GLY A 47 -1.59 -7.41 9.48
N ILE A 48 -1.00 -6.78 10.50
CA ILE A 48 -1.10 -7.24 11.90
C ILE A 48 -2.50 -7.05 12.49
N ALA A 49 -3.21 -6.00 12.07
CA ALA A 49 -4.56 -5.67 12.55
C ALA A 49 -5.59 -6.75 12.21
N ARG A 50 -5.36 -7.49 11.12
CA ARG A 50 -6.23 -8.58 10.67
C ARG A 50 -6.25 -9.78 11.62
N GLN A 51 -5.25 -9.89 12.51
CA GLN A 51 -5.10 -11.01 13.45
C GLN A 51 -5.47 -10.64 14.90
N ARG A 52 -5.96 -9.42 15.16
CA ARG A 52 -6.18 -8.88 16.52
C ARG A 52 -4.97 -9.05 17.45
N ALA A 53 -3.76 -8.96 16.89
CA ALA A 53 -2.53 -9.11 17.64
C ALA A 53 -2.20 -7.79 18.39
N SER A 54 -1.67 -7.91 19.60
CA SER A 54 -1.25 -6.77 20.41
C SER A 54 0.13 -6.25 20.00
N PRO A 55 0.49 -5.01 20.37
CA PRO A 55 1.84 -4.47 20.19
C PRO A 55 2.95 -5.36 20.78
N ASP A 56 2.68 -6.10 21.86
CA ASP A 56 3.66 -7.00 22.49
C ASP A 56 4.05 -8.17 21.60
N VAL A 57 3.10 -8.70 20.83
CA VAL A 57 3.37 -9.76 19.85
C VAL A 57 4.28 -9.22 18.75
N GLU A 58 3.99 -8.01 18.25
CA GLU A 58 4.82 -7.35 17.25
C GLU A 58 6.23 -7.07 17.76
N ALA A 59 6.36 -6.61 19.00
CA ALA A 59 7.65 -6.36 19.65
C ALA A 59 8.52 -7.61 19.65
N ARG A 60 7.95 -8.76 20.06
CA ARG A 60 8.65 -10.05 20.08
C ARG A 60 9.02 -10.53 18.67
N MET A 61 8.10 -10.37 17.71
CA MET A 61 8.38 -10.71 16.30
C MET A 61 9.52 -9.87 15.72
N LEU A 62 9.50 -8.55 15.96
CA LEU A 62 10.52 -7.63 15.48
C LEU A 62 11.90 -7.92 16.10
N ASP A 63 11.91 -8.20 17.40
CA ASP A 63 13.12 -8.58 18.14
C ASP A 63 13.73 -9.89 17.62
N GLU A 64 12.90 -10.92 17.38
CA GLU A 64 13.34 -12.18 16.77
C GLU A 64 13.85 -11.99 15.33
N PHE A 65 13.11 -11.23 14.52
CA PHE A 65 13.50 -10.92 13.14
C PHE A 65 14.84 -10.19 13.10
N THR A 66 15.00 -9.13 13.90
CA THR A 66 16.22 -8.31 13.93
C THR A 66 17.44 -9.16 14.26
N ARG A 67 17.38 -9.98 15.32
CA ARG A 67 18.50 -10.87 15.69
C ARG A 67 18.89 -11.83 14.57
N ARG A 68 17.91 -12.39 13.85
CA ARG A 68 18.15 -13.40 12.81
C ARG A 68 18.51 -12.79 11.46
N ALA A 69 18.08 -11.57 11.18
CA ALA A 69 18.34 -10.88 9.92
C ALA A 69 19.75 -10.28 9.85
N LEU A 70 20.36 -9.93 11.00
CA LEU A 70 21.69 -9.29 11.05
C LEU A 70 22.77 -9.98 10.18
N PRO A 71 22.92 -11.32 10.16
CA PRO A 71 23.92 -11.98 9.32
C PRO A 71 23.65 -11.89 7.81
N HIS A 72 22.44 -11.52 7.42
CA HIS A 72 22.00 -11.42 6.03
C HIS A 72 22.03 -9.98 5.50
N LEU A 73 22.39 -9.00 6.34
CA LEU A 73 22.49 -7.60 5.96
C LEU A 73 23.93 -7.19 5.68
N GLU A 74 24.07 -6.23 4.78
CA GLU A 74 25.35 -5.58 4.54
C GLU A 74 25.84 -4.88 5.83
N PRO A 75 27.12 -5.05 6.22
CA PRO A 75 27.67 -4.40 7.40
C PRO A 75 27.52 -2.86 7.35
N GLY A 76 27.29 -2.25 8.51
CA GLY A 76 27.27 -0.78 8.66
C GLY A 76 25.93 -0.10 8.34
N GLN A 77 24.87 -0.87 8.08
CA GLN A 77 23.52 -0.31 7.98
C GLN A 77 23.02 0.17 9.35
N ASN A 78 22.86 1.48 9.51
CA ASN A 78 22.30 2.08 10.71
C ASN A 78 20.77 2.16 10.60
N LEU A 79 20.04 1.05 10.76
CA LEU A 79 18.57 1.02 10.64
C LEU A 79 17.87 1.42 11.95
N ASP A 80 16.79 2.20 11.86
CA ASP A 80 15.91 2.49 12.99
C ASP A 80 14.79 1.45 13.07
N ALA A 81 13.99 1.48 14.13
CA ALA A 81 12.94 0.47 14.33
C ALA A 81 11.87 0.49 13.22
N CYS A 82 11.58 1.66 12.64
CA CYS A 82 10.68 1.75 11.47
C CYS A 82 11.28 1.09 10.23
N ASP A 83 12.57 1.30 9.97
CA ASP A 83 13.25 0.67 8.84
C ASP A 83 13.31 -0.86 9.01
N TRP A 84 13.50 -1.35 10.25
CA TRP A 84 13.42 -2.78 10.55
C TRP A 84 12.03 -3.37 10.31
N LEU A 85 10.96 -2.66 10.71
CA LEU A 85 9.59 -3.08 10.42
C LEU A 85 9.32 -3.10 8.90
N ALA A 86 9.78 -2.09 8.17
CA ALA A 86 9.65 -2.03 6.72
C ALA A 86 10.37 -3.20 6.03
N LEU A 87 11.62 -3.47 6.42
CA LEU A 87 12.40 -4.62 5.95
C LEU A 87 11.65 -5.94 6.23
N ALA A 88 11.18 -6.14 7.45
CA ALA A 88 10.46 -7.34 7.83
C ALA A 88 9.16 -7.52 7.03
N GLN A 89 8.40 -6.44 6.81
CA GLN A 89 7.18 -6.45 6.02
C GLN A 89 7.41 -6.89 4.57
N GLN A 90 8.51 -6.46 3.96
CA GLN A 90 8.85 -6.85 2.60
C GLN A 90 9.18 -8.34 2.46
N HIS A 91 9.60 -8.98 3.55
CA HIS A 91 9.78 -10.43 3.63
C HIS A 91 8.53 -11.16 4.17
N GLY A 92 7.37 -10.49 4.23
CA GLY A 92 6.08 -11.10 4.55
C GLY A 92 5.72 -11.11 6.03
N MET A 93 6.53 -10.48 6.90
CA MET A 93 6.15 -10.31 8.31
C MET A 93 4.96 -9.36 8.41
N ARG A 94 3.94 -9.75 9.18
CA ARG A 94 2.80 -8.86 9.45
C ARG A 94 3.24 -7.77 10.43
N THR A 95 3.06 -6.51 10.06
CA THR A 95 3.38 -5.36 10.92
C THR A 95 2.22 -4.35 10.96
N ARG A 96 2.36 -3.33 11.80
CA ARG A 96 1.49 -2.14 11.88
C ARG A 96 1.67 -1.16 10.73
N LEU A 97 2.60 -1.43 9.82
CA LEU A 97 2.83 -0.60 8.66
C LEU A 97 1.79 -0.89 7.57
N LEU A 98 1.20 0.16 7.03
CA LEU A 98 0.39 0.09 5.83
C LEU A 98 1.14 0.77 4.68
N ASP A 99 1.29 0.08 3.55
CA ASP A 99 2.08 0.55 2.42
C ASP A 99 1.35 1.64 1.63
N TRP A 100 2.10 2.62 1.18
CA TRP A 100 1.66 3.67 0.28
C TRP A 100 2.73 3.91 -0.79
N SER A 101 2.34 4.59 -1.85
CA SER A 101 3.19 4.95 -2.99
C SER A 101 3.09 6.44 -3.24
N GLY A 102 4.22 7.13 -3.45
CA GLY A 102 4.22 8.48 -4.00
C GLY A 102 3.92 8.51 -5.50
N ASN A 103 3.96 7.35 -6.16
CA ASN A 103 3.60 7.18 -7.57
C ASN A 103 2.14 6.73 -7.72
N ALA A 104 1.31 7.62 -8.25
CA ALA A 104 -0.11 7.35 -8.50
C ALA A 104 -0.37 6.20 -9.48
N LEU A 105 0.41 6.10 -10.56
CA LEU A 105 0.24 5.03 -11.55
C LEU A 105 0.66 3.66 -11.00
N ALA A 106 1.67 3.61 -10.14
CA ALA A 106 2.02 2.38 -9.43
C ALA A 106 0.87 1.92 -8.51
N ALA A 107 0.22 2.84 -7.81
CA ALA A 107 -0.97 2.54 -7.03
C ALA A 107 -2.14 2.08 -7.90
N LEU A 108 -2.40 2.73 -9.05
CA LEU A 108 -3.41 2.26 -9.99
C LEU A 108 -3.12 0.83 -10.47
N TRP A 109 -1.86 0.52 -10.78
CA TRP A 109 -1.46 -0.83 -11.17
C TRP A 109 -1.79 -1.86 -10.07
N PHE A 110 -1.53 -1.54 -8.80
CA PHE A 110 -1.92 -2.41 -7.67
C PHE A 110 -3.44 -2.61 -7.55
N ALA A 111 -4.23 -1.60 -7.90
CA ALA A 111 -5.68 -1.69 -7.91
C ALA A 111 -6.22 -2.62 -9.01
N VAL A 112 -5.49 -2.79 -10.11
CA VAL A 112 -5.91 -3.62 -11.26
C VAL A 112 -5.09 -4.90 -11.44
N ARG A 113 -4.14 -5.19 -10.53
CA ARG A 113 -3.14 -6.26 -10.67
C ARG A 113 -3.74 -7.64 -10.93
N ARG A 114 -4.89 -7.95 -10.32
CA ARG A 114 -5.60 -9.23 -10.46
C ARG A 114 -7.09 -8.95 -10.53
N ALA A 115 -7.79 -9.60 -11.45
CA ALA A 115 -9.25 -9.67 -11.39
C ALA A 115 -9.66 -10.42 -10.11
N GLY A 116 -10.60 -9.87 -9.34
CA GLY A 116 -11.18 -10.61 -8.23
C GLY A 116 -12.00 -11.80 -8.74
N GLU A 117 -12.07 -12.89 -7.95
CA GLU A 117 -12.77 -14.15 -8.29
C GLU A 117 -14.28 -14.00 -8.60
N ALA A 118 -14.83 -12.78 -8.51
CA ALA A 118 -16.23 -12.47 -8.82
C ALA A 118 -16.43 -11.13 -9.55
N GLY A 119 -15.42 -10.62 -10.27
CA GLY A 119 -15.55 -9.34 -10.97
C GLY A 119 -15.65 -8.13 -10.04
N GLY A 120 -15.08 -8.23 -8.83
CA GLY A 120 -15.09 -7.15 -7.85
C GLY A 120 -14.26 -5.93 -8.30
N ASP A 121 -14.70 -4.75 -7.89
CA ASP A 121 -14.02 -3.49 -8.20
C ASP A 121 -12.71 -3.35 -7.43
N GLY A 122 -11.79 -2.62 -8.03
CA GLY A 122 -10.56 -2.14 -7.41
C GLY A 122 -10.76 -0.76 -6.80
N VAL A 123 -9.79 -0.33 -6.00
CA VAL A 123 -9.79 1.00 -5.43
C VAL A 123 -8.38 1.56 -5.35
N VAL A 124 -8.23 2.83 -5.66
CA VAL A 124 -7.08 3.63 -5.29
C VAL A 124 -7.48 4.63 -4.23
N TRP A 125 -6.85 4.52 -3.07
CA TRP A 125 -6.95 5.50 -2.00
C TRP A 125 -5.91 6.58 -2.20
N CYS A 126 -6.31 7.84 -2.03
CA CYS A 126 -5.41 8.98 -1.99
C CYS A 126 -5.43 9.57 -0.58
N LEU A 127 -4.28 9.63 0.06
CA LEU A 127 -4.09 10.24 1.37
C LEU A 127 -3.37 11.58 1.19
N ALA A 128 -4.04 12.67 1.56
CA ALA A 128 -3.39 13.97 1.73
C ALA A 128 -2.73 14.02 3.11
N HIS A 129 -1.44 14.36 3.16
CA HIS A 129 -0.71 14.54 4.41
C HIS A 129 0.06 15.86 4.40
N ASP A 130 0.43 16.34 5.59
CA ASP A 130 1.29 17.50 5.79
C ASP A 130 2.53 17.13 6.61
N ALA A 131 3.24 18.15 7.11
CA ALA A 131 4.45 17.98 7.89
C ALA A 131 4.20 17.40 9.29
N ASP A 132 3.03 17.65 9.90
CA ASP A 132 2.71 17.18 11.25
C ASP A 132 2.38 15.69 11.28
N ASP A 133 1.95 15.16 10.12
CA ASP A 133 1.73 13.74 9.91
C ASP A 133 3.05 12.97 9.75
N ILE A 134 4.16 13.63 9.40
CA ILE A 134 5.45 12.96 9.22
C ILE A 134 6.02 12.51 10.57
N ALA A 135 6.45 11.24 10.65
CA ALA A 135 7.08 10.68 11.82
C ALA A 135 8.41 11.38 12.12
N THR A 136 8.52 11.89 13.33
CA THR A 136 9.76 12.44 13.89
C THR A 136 10.81 11.35 14.11
N ALA A 137 12.07 11.75 14.32
CA ALA A 137 13.13 10.80 14.62
C ALA A 137 12.89 9.98 15.92
N ALA A 138 12.15 10.54 16.89
CA ALA A 138 11.78 9.83 18.11
C ALA A 138 10.71 8.76 17.82
N GLU A 139 9.64 9.13 17.12
CA GLU A 139 8.57 8.20 16.70
C GLU A 139 9.12 7.08 15.80
N ARG A 140 10.10 7.39 14.95
CA ARG A 140 10.77 6.39 14.11
C ARG A 140 11.58 5.36 14.90
N ARG A 141 12.17 5.76 16.03
CA ARG A 141 12.91 4.86 16.93
C ARG A 141 11.99 4.04 17.82
N ALA A 142 10.77 4.51 18.08
CA ALA A 142 9.78 3.85 18.92
C ALA A 142 8.42 3.72 18.21
N PRO A 143 8.33 3.04 17.06
CA PRO A 143 7.08 2.93 16.29
C PRO A 143 5.99 2.16 17.05
N LEU A 144 6.39 1.33 18.01
CA LEU A 144 5.49 0.54 18.83
C LEU A 144 4.69 1.40 19.82
N GLU A 145 5.23 2.57 20.19
CA GLU A 145 4.68 3.51 21.18
C GLU A 145 3.84 4.63 20.54
N VAL A 146 3.80 4.69 19.21
CA VAL A 146 3.04 5.70 18.47
C VAL A 146 1.54 5.54 18.75
N THR A 147 0.90 6.61 19.22
CA THR A 147 -0.54 6.65 19.52
C THR A 147 -1.36 7.25 18.38
N ARG A 148 -0.82 8.28 17.73
CA ARG A 148 -1.39 8.91 16.54
C ARG A 148 -0.75 8.33 15.29
N THR A 149 -1.53 7.91 14.30
CA THR A 149 -0.97 7.36 13.06
C THR A 149 -0.06 8.37 12.35
N LYS A 150 1.16 7.93 12.00
CA LYS A 150 2.18 8.77 11.36
C LYS A 150 2.57 8.25 9.99
N VAL A 151 3.03 9.13 9.12
CA VAL A 151 3.55 8.82 7.78
C VAL A 151 5.08 8.84 7.83
N PHE A 152 5.74 7.87 7.20
CA PHE A 152 7.18 7.96 6.98
C PHE A 152 7.59 7.37 5.65
N ARG A 153 8.70 7.90 5.13
CA ARG A 153 9.45 7.28 4.04
C ARG A 153 10.59 6.47 4.65
N PRO A 154 10.67 5.15 4.39
CA PRO A 154 11.79 4.33 4.85
C PRO A 154 13.09 4.82 4.19
N ARG A 155 14.23 4.52 4.80
CA ARG A 155 15.51 4.74 4.12
C ARG A 155 15.63 3.77 2.94
N HIS A 156 16.12 4.26 1.81
CA HIS A 156 16.20 3.53 0.53
C HIS A 156 17.24 2.41 0.56
N VAL A 157 16.98 1.36 1.32
CA VAL A 157 17.85 0.19 1.43
C VAL A 157 17.46 -0.87 0.40
N MET A 158 16.24 -0.82 -0.16
CA MET A 158 15.66 -1.93 -0.94
C MET A 158 15.10 -1.49 -2.30
N PRO A 159 15.48 -2.15 -3.41
CA PRO A 159 15.06 -1.77 -4.77
C PRO A 159 13.54 -1.70 -4.97
N ARG A 160 12.77 -2.62 -4.36
CA ARG A 160 11.31 -2.67 -4.46
C ARG A 160 10.64 -1.42 -3.86
N ILE A 161 11.15 -0.89 -2.74
CA ILE A 161 10.64 0.36 -2.16
C ILE A 161 10.93 1.52 -3.12
N THR A 162 12.16 1.59 -3.63
CA THR A 162 12.57 2.68 -4.53
C THR A 162 11.77 2.68 -5.83
N ALA A 163 11.54 1.51 -6.43
CA ALA A 163 10.78 1.37 -7.68
C ALA A 163 9.31 1.80 -7.56
N GLN A 164 8.73 1.60 -6.37
CA GLN A 164 7.34 1.95 -6.08
C GLN A 164 7.18 3.36 -5.51
N ASP A 165 8.28 4.10 -5.31
CA ASP A 165 8.29 5.30 -4.47
C ASP A 165 7.57 5.05 -3.14
N GLY A 166 7.99 4.02 -2.41
CA GLY A 166 7.28 3.47 -1.25
C GLY A 166 7.32 4.37 -0.01
N TRP A 167 6.17 4.50 0.62
CA TRP A 167 5.91 5.17 1.90
C TRP A 167 5.12 4.24 2.81
N PHE A 168 5.03 4.56 4.09
CA PHE A 168 4.22 3.80 5.04
C PHE A 168 3.47 4.71 6.01
N THR A 169 2.30 4.26 6.46
CA THR A 169 1.71 4.75 7.70
C THR A 169 2.02 3.80 8.86
N ILE A 170 2.43 4.34 10.00
CA ILE A 170 2.64 3.65 11.28
C ILE A 170 1.33 3.77 12.05
N HIS A 171 0.54 2.71 12.09
CA HIS A 171 -0.74 2.78 12.79
C HIS A 171 -0.55 2.72 14.31
N GLY A 172 -1.21 3.65 15.00
CA GLY A 172 -1.34 3.58 16.45
C GLY A 172 -2.26 2.43 16.87
N TYR A 173 -1.97 1.85 18.03
CA TYR A 173 -2.82 0.82 18.63
C TYR A 173 -3.73 1.47 19.66
N ASP A 174 -5.05 1.30 19.52
CA ASP A 174 -6.02 1.72 20.52
C ASP A 174 -6.10 0.66 21.62
N ALA A 175 -5.49 0.96 22.77
CA ALA A 175 -5.49 0.07 23.92
C ALA A 175 -6.87 -0.07 24.58
N GLY A 176 -7.76 0.93 24.45
CA GLY A 176 -9.11 0.87 24.99
C GLY A 176 -10.04 0.00 24.15
N ALA A 177 -9.90 0.05 22.83
CA ALA A 177 -10.66 -0.77 21.89
C ALA A 177 -9.96 -2.09 21.50
N GLU A 178 -8.76 -2.33 22.04
CA GLU A 178 -7.89 -3.49 21.75
C GLU A 178 -7.72 -3.77 20.24
N ARG A 179 -7.57 -2.71 19.44
CA ARG A 179 -7.51 -2.83 17.98
C ARG A 179 -6.70 -1.71 17.35
N PHE A 180 -6.23 -1.97 16.13
CA PHE A 180 -5.80 -0.91 15.22
C PHE A 180 -7.02 -0.32 14.52
N VAL A 181 -7.15 1.00 14.55
CA VAL A 181 -8.25 1.70 13.87
C VAL A 181 -7.97 1.76 12.36
N PRO A 182 -8.92 1.36 11.49
CA PRO A 182 -8.80 1.55 10.05
C PRO A 182 -8.57 3.02 9.70
N LEU A 183 -7.73 3.29 8.70
CA LEU A 183 -7.39 4.68 8.36
C LEU A 183 -8.60 5.47 7.86
N ASP A 184 -9.53 4.81 7.17
CA ASP A 184 -10.80 5.37 6.69
C ASP A 184 -11.83 5.65 7.80
N GLU A 185 -11.60 5.14 9.01
CA GLU A 185 -12.41 5.45 10.20
C GLU A 185 -11.71 6.46 11.13
N HIS A 186 -10.48 6.86 10.82
CA HIS A 186 -9.65 7.65 11.71
C HIS A 186 -9.96 9.15 11.60
N ALA A 187 -10.37 9.76 12.71
CA ALA A 187 -10.79 11.17 12.75
C ALA A 187 -9.72 12.14 12.20
N ASP A 188 -8.44 11.92 12.51
CA ASP A 188 -7.33 12.76 12.03
C ASP A 188 -7.18 12.80 10.49
N PHE A 189 -7.72 11.82 9.78
CA PHE A 189 -7.67 11.73 8.33
C PHE A 189 -9.04 11.91 7.66
N ALA A 190 -10.07 12.24 8.45
CA ALA A 190 -11.39 12.57 7.93
C ALA A 190 -11.29 13.75 6.93
N GLY A 191 -11.90 13.59 5.76
CA GLY A 191 -11.80 14.55 4.66
C GLY A 191 -10.42 14.66 3.97
N ARG A 192 -9.41 13.89 4.42
CA ARG A 192 -8.07 13.82 3.80
C ARG A 192 -7.86 12.57 2.95
N LEU A 193 -8.80 11.62 3.03
CA LEU A 193 -8.84 10.42 2.22
C LEU A 193 -9.83 10.57 1.05
N ILE A 194 -9.38 10.20 -0.13
CA ILE A 194 -10.20 10.15 -1.33
C ILE A 194 -10.23 8.71 -1.83
N ARG A 195 -11.42 8.23 -2.20
CA ARG A 195 -11.64 6.88 -2.68
C ARG A 195 -11.93 6.91 -4.18
N ILE A 196 -11.03 6.35 -4.98
CA ILE A 196 -11.19 6.24 -6.43
C ILE A 196 -11.46 4.78 -6.77
N VAL A 197 -12.68 4.47 -7.17
CA VAL A 197 -13.12 3.13 -7.57
C VAL A 197 -12.71 2.85 -9.01
N VAL A 198 -12.21 1.65 -9.26
CA VAL A 198 -11.86 1.15 -10.59
C VAL A 198 -12.77 -0.04 -10.87
N PRO A 199 -13.72 0.04 -11.81
CA PRO A 199 -14.60 -1.07 -12.10
C PRO A 199 -13.81 -2.32 -12.52
N GLY A 200 -14.19 -3.48 -11.99
CA GLY A 200 -13.48 -4.75 -12.28
C GLY A 200 -13.39 -5.06 -13.79
N ALA A 201 -14.44 -4.70 -14.54
CA ALA A 201 -14.49 -4.84 -16.00
C ALA A 201 -13.43 -4.02 -16.76
N ARG A 202 -12.82 -3.01 -16.12
CA ARG A 202 -11.80 -2.15 -16.74
C ARG A 202 -10.36 -2.59 -16.45
N PHE A 203 -10.15 -3.60 -15.59
CA PHE A 203 -8.81 -3.97 -15.15
C PHE A 203 -7.88 -4.34 -16.30
N ALA A 204 -8.34 -5.19 -17.24
CA ALA A 204 -7.53 -5.61 -18.38
C ALA A 204 -7.13 -4.40 -19.26
N THR A 205 -8.09 -3.56 -19.63
CA THR A 205 -7.85 -2.35 -20.43
C THR A 205 -6.89 -1.39 -19.73
N ILE A 206 -7.11 -1.10 -18.44
CA ILE A 206 -6.24 -0.21 -17.67
C ILE A 206 -4.83 -0.80 -17.51
N ARG A 207 -4.67 -2.12 -17.33
CA ARG A 207 -3.35 -2.77 -17.32
C ARG A 207 -2.61 -2.56 -18.65
N GLN A 208 -3.31 -2.67 -19.78
CA GLN A 208 -2.72 -2.44 -21.11
C GLN A 208 -2.32 -0.98 -21.31
N GLU A 209 -3.16 -0.03 -20.90
CA GLU A 209 -2.86 1.40 -20.94
C GLU A 209 -1.65 1.75 -20.07
N LEU A 210 -1.60 1.22 -18.84
CA LEU A 210 -0.47 1.38 -17.93
C LEU A 210 0.83 0.85 -18.55
N ALA A 211 0.79 -0.33 -19.17
CA ALA A 211 1.95 -0.88 -19.87
C ALA A 211 2.40 0.01 -21.03
N GLY A 212 1.45 0.60 -21.77
CA GLY A 212 1.70 1.55 -22.84
C GLY A 212 2.43 2.83 -22.39
N VAL A 213 2.24 3.25 -21.14
CA VAL A 213 2.94 4.39 -20.53
C VAL A 213 4.14 3.98 -19.65
N GLY A 214 4.59 2.73 -19.76
CA GLY A 214 5.79 2.22 -19.08
C GLY A 214 5.59 1.77 -17.64
N VAL A 215 4.35 1.56 -17.18
CA VAL A 215 4.05 1.02 -15.85
C VAL A 215 3.61 -0.44 -15.97
N SER A 216 4.44 -1.35 -15.49
CA SER A 216 4.21 -2.78 -15.55
C SER A 216 4.71 -3.49 -14.28
N VAL A 217 4.41 -4.79 -14.17
CA VAL A 217 4.93 -5.62 -13.08
C VAL A 217 6.46 -5.54 -12.99
N ALA A 218 7.19 -5.58 -14.11
CA ALA A 218 8.65 -5.56 -14.09
C ALA A 218 9.24 -4.21 -13.66
N THR A 219 8.50 -3.11 -13.84
CA THR A 219 8.94 -1.79 -13.34
C THR A 219 8.59 -1.59 -11.87
N ILE A 220 7.57 -2.28 -11.36
CA ILE A 220 7.11 -2.22 -9.96
C ILE A 220 7.88 -3.22 -9.08
N PHE A 221 8.25 -4.37 -9.64
CA PHE A 221 9.05 -5.43 -9.05
C PHE A 221 10.27 -5.68 -9.96
N PRO A 222 11.35 -4.89 -9.83
CA PRO A 222 12.52 -5.00 -10.69
C PRO A 222 13.43 -6.15 -10.27
N ASP A 223 12.88 -7.36 -10.27
CA ASP A 223 13.56 -8.60 -9.93
C ASP A 223 13.13 -9.74 -10.87
N LEU A 224 13.68 -10.93 -10.64
CA LEU A 224 13.42 -12.09 -11.48
C LEU A 224 11.94 -12.49 -11.47
N ASP A 225 11.24 -12.32 -10.35
CA ASP A 225 9.81 -12.64 -10.25
C ASP A 225 8.99 -11.69 -11.14
N GLY A 226 9.28 -10.38 -11.08
CA GLY A 226 8.60 -9.39 -11.90
C GLY A 226 8.90 -9.54 -13.40
N ILE A 227 10.14 -9.88 -13.77
CA ILE A 227 10.51 -10.17 -15.17
C ILE A 227 9.79 -11.42 -15.68
N ALA A 228 9.75 -12.49 -14.88
CA ALA A 228 9.05 -13.72 -15.23
C ALA A 228 7.56 -13.46 -15.43
N GLN A 229 6.91 -12.76 -14.50
CA GLN A 229 5.51 -12.41 -14.60
C GLN A 229 5.21 -11.50 -15.80
N LEU A 230 6.05 -10.50 -16.09
CA LEU A 230 5.88 -9.67 -17.29
C LEU A 230 5.95 -10.52 -18.57
N THR A 231 6.91 -11.44 -18.62
CA THR A 231 7.10 -12.32 -19.77
C THR A 231 5.87 -13.19 -19.98
N ASP A 232 5.39 -13.82 -18.91
CA ASP A 232 4.19 -14.64 -18.92
C ASP A 232 2.96 -13.88 -19.42
N THR A 233 2.65 -12.71 -18.86
CA THR A 233 1.51 -11.87 -19.28
C THR A 233 1.62 -11.37 -20.72
N ARG A 234 2.84 -11.25 -21.29
CA ARG A 234 3.00 -10.89 -22.71
C ARG A 234 2.60 -12.01 -23.66
N TYR A 235 2.82 -13.26 -23.27
CA TYR A 235 2.48 -14.43 -24.10
C TYR A 235 1.06 -14.97 -23.78
N PHE A 236 0.57 -14.72 -22.56
CA PHE A 236 -0.76 -15.11 -22.08
C PHE A 236 -1.47 -13.89 -21.44
N PRO A 237 -1.98 -12.93 -22.25
CA PRO A 237 -2.53 -11.66 -21.75
C PRO A 237 -3.94 -11.79 -21.17
N ASP A 238 -4.69 -12.76 -21.65
CA ASP A 238 -6.01 -13.10 -21.17
C ASP A 238 -5.81 -14.21 -20.14
N ASP A 239 -6.06 -13.91 -18.86
CA ASP A 239 -6.01 -14.86 -17.73
C ASP A 239 -7.12 -15.95 -17.88
N GLU A 240 -7.43 -16.40 -19.11
CA GLU A 240 -8.37 -17.46 -19.44
C GLU A 240 -7.70 -18.82 -19.25
N ASP A 241 -8.14 -19.53 -18.21
CA ASP A 241 -7.84 -20.95 -18.06
C ASP A 241 -8.52 -21.73 -19.19
N THR A 242 -7.74 -22.11 -20.20
CA THR A 242 -8.20 -22.92 -21.34
C THR A 242 -8.68 -24.33 -20.96
N HIS A 243 -8.53 -24.73 -19.69
CA HIS A 243 -9.03 -25.99 -19.13
C HIS A 243 -10.33 -25.83 -18.32
N ALA A 244 -10.87 -24.61 -18.18
CA ALA A 244 -12.17 -24.41 -17.55
C ALA A 244 -13.27 -25.08 -18.41
N PRO A 245 -14.16 -25.90 -17.81
CA PRO A 245 -15.25 -26.52 -18.56
C PRO A 245 -16.17 -25.43 -19.14
N ARG A 246 -16.37 -25.49 -20.46
CA ARG A 246 -17.33 -24.65 -21.19
C ARG A 246 -18.77 -24.94 -20.78
#